data_AF-A0A845X1G6-F1
#
_entry.id   AF-A0A845X1G6-F1
#
_cell.length_a   1.000
_cell.length_b   1.000
_cell.length_c   1.000
_cell.angle_alpha   90.00
_cell.angle_beta   90.00
_cell.angle_gamma   90.00
#
_symmetry.space_group_name_H-M   'P 1'
#
loop_
_entity.id
_entity.type
_entity.pdbx_description
1 polymer ?
#
loop_
_entity_poly.entity_id
_entity_poly.type
_entity_poly.pdbx_seq_one_letter_code
_entity_poly.pdbx_strand_id
1 'polypeptide(L)'
;MEKKQLLAQTMAFLMCTTPETTLGKLLNFCLATKVVAENSGKTPLEFANELLDHPERLVNWLSDVIDSDDDYSIEEMLAVNEIPLHKAGQSQQFMEKLLAELDSLDTQGL
;
A
#
# COMPACT_ATOMS: atom_id res chain seq x y z
N MET A 1 14.19 -9.29 -13.64
CA MET A 1 13.29 -10.38 -13.25
C MET A 1 12.30 -10.62 -14.37
N GLU A 2 11.98 -11.87 -14.71
CA GLU A 2 10.94 -12.13 -15.72
C GLU A 2 9.54 -11.79 -15.18
N LYS A 3 8.66 -11.25 -16.02
CA LYS A 3 7.29 -10.84 -15.61
C LYS A 3 6.49 -11.97 -14.97
N LYS A 4 6.69 -13.21 -15.44
CA LYS A 4 6.03 -14.41 -14.88
C LYS A 4 6.50 -14.72 -13.46
N GLN A 5 7.79 -14.56 -13.20
CA GLN A 5 8.36 -14.76 -11.87
C GLN A 5 7.89 -13.69 -10.90
N LEU A 6 7.87 -12.42 -11.34
CA LEU A 6 7.33 -11.31 -10.55
C LEU A 6 5.87 -11.57 -10.17
N LEU A 7 5.03 -11.95 -11.15
CA LEU A 7 3.63 -12.28 -10.90
C LEU A 7 3.48 -13.44 -9.89
N ALA A 8 4.27 -14.50 -10.04
CA ALA A 8 4.22 -15.64 -9.11
C ALA A 8 4.57 -15.23 -7.68
N GLN A 9 5.62 -14.41 -7.50
CA GLN A 9 6.02 -13.90 -6.19
C GLN A 9 4.98 -12.95 -5.60
N THR A 10 4.41 -12.05 -6.40
CA THR A 10 3.31 -11.17 -5.96
C THR A 10 2.09 -11.97 -5.53
N MET A 11 1.69 -12.98 -6.30
CA MET A 11 0.57 -13.85 -5.93
C MET A 11 0.83 -14.61 -4.63
N ALA A 12 2.01 -15.22 -4.50
CA ALA A 12 2.39 -15.93 -3.28
C ALA A 12 2.40 -15.01 -2.06
N PHE A 13 2.91 -13.78 -2.21
CA PHE A 13 2.88 -12.78 -1.15
C PHE A 13 1.45 -12.37 -0.75
N LEU A 14 0.59 -12.12 -1.74
CA LEU A 14 -0.83 -11.78 -1.49
C LEU A 14 -1.59 -12.92 -0.79
N MET A 15 -1.21 -14.18 -1.01
CA MET A 15 -1.80 -15.34 -0.33
C MET A 15 -1.37 -15.50 1.14
N CYS A 16 -0.35 -14.77 1.59
CA CYS A 16 0.09 -14.80 2.99
C CYS A 16 -0.69 -13.82 3.90
N THR A 17 -1.67 -13.09 3.35
CA THR A 17 -2.45 -12.07 4.09
C THR A 17 -3.93 -12.13 3.75
N THR A 18 -4.76 -11.39 4.49
CA THR A 18 -6.19 -11.22 4.20
C THR A 18 -6.56 -9.74 4.20
N PRO A 19 -7.63 -9.32 3.48
CA PRO A 19 -8.02 -7.91 3.37
C PRO A 19 -8.27 -7.19 4.71
N GLU A 20 -8.59 -7.93 5.78
CA GLU A 20 -8.94 -7.37 7.09
C GLU A 20 -7.71 -6.94 7.91
N THR A 21 -6.52 -7.45 7.57
CA THR A 21 -5.25 -7.11 8.25
C THR A 21 -4.77 -5.70 7.88
N THR A 22 -3.82 -5.15 8.64
CA THR A 22 -3.24 -3.82 8.36
C THR A 22 -2.51 -3.82 7.01
N LEU A 23 -1.73 -4.87 6.76
CA LEU A 23 -1.06 -5.11 5.48
C LEU A 23 -2.08 -5.30 4.35
N GLY A 24 -3.12 -6.10 4.58
CA GLY A 24 -4.18 -6.34 3.62
C GLY A 24 -4.91 -5.05 3.21
N LYS A 25 -5.17 -4.15 4.17
CA LYS A 25 -5.75 -2.83 3.91
C LYS A 25 -4.85 -1.96 3.03
N LEU A 26 -3.54 -1.92 3.31
CA LEU A 26 -2.60 -1.19 2.45
C LEU A 26 -2.55 -1.80 1.04
N LEU A 27 -2.47 -3.12 0.92
CA LEU A 27 -2.42 -3.79 -0.38
C LEU A 27 -3.72 -3.61 -1.17
N ASN A 28 -4.86 -3.61 -0.49
CA ASN A 28 -6.15 -3.29 -1.10
C ASN A 28 -6.19 -1.84 -1.62
N PHE A 29 -5.63 -0.88 -0.87
CA PHE A 29 -5.44 0.48 -1.36
C PHE A 29 -4.56 0.53 -2.62
N CYS A 30 -3.42 -0.19 -2.64
CA CYS A 30 -2.57 -0.26 -3.82
C CYS A 30 -3.23 -0.93 -5.04
N LEU A 31 -4.22 -1.82 -4.81
CA LEU A 31 -5.00 -2.45 -5.88
C LEU A 31 -6.15 -1.57 -6.38
N ALA A 32 -6.73 -0.75 -5.50
CA ALA A 32 -7.81 0.18 -5.82
C ALA A 32 -7.29 1.42 -6.56
N THR A 33 -6.05 1.83 -6.26
CA THR A 33 -5.43 3.02 -6.85
C THR A 33 -4.66 2.73 -8.12
N LYS A 34 -4.49 3.77 -8.94
CA LYS A 34 -3.68 3.67 -10.16
C LYS A 34 -2.69 4.83 -10.26
N VAL A 35 -1.41 4.53 -10.02
CA VAL A 35 -0.36 5.52 -10.22
C VAL A 35 -0.10 5.79 -11.70
N VAL A 36 -0.34 7.04 -12.12
CA VAL A 36 0.07 7.56 -13.43
C VAL A 36 1.35 8.39 -13.26
N ALA A 37 2.47 7.81 -13.68
CA ALA A 37 3.80 8.42 -13.50
C ALA A 37 3.96 9.77 -14.22
N GLU A 38 3.20 9.99 -15.29
CA GLU A 38 3.22 11.23 -16.09
C GLU A 38 2.71 12.44 -15.30
N ASN A 39 1.75 12.22 -14.40
CA ASN A 39 1.12 13.28 -13.60
C ASN A 39 1.85 13.47 -12.26
N SER A 40 2.27 12.37 -11.63
CA SER A 40 2.87 12.37 -10.28
C SER A 40 4.39 12.61 -10.26
N GLY A 41 5.08 12.46 -11.39
CA GLY A 41 6.54 12.57 -11.46
C GLY A 41 7.28 11.47 -10.69
N LYS A 42 6.56 10.44 -10.21
CA LYS A 42 7.08 9.27 -9.50
C LYS A 42 6.55 8.00 -10.15
N THR A 43 7.40 6.99 -10.24
CA THR A 43 7.01 5.63 -10.62
C THR A 43 6.29 4.93 -9.47
N PRO A 44 5.50 3.87 -9.73
CA PRO A 44 4.87 3.07 -8.68
C PRO A 44 5.88 2.51 -7.65
N LEU A 45 7.10 2.17 -8.10
CA LEU A 45 8.15 1.67 -7.22
C LEU A 45 8.71 2.77 -6.31
N GLU A 46 8.85 3.99 -6.82
CA GLU A 46 9.29 5.14 -6.00
C GLU A 46 8.25 5.49 -4.93
N PHE A 47 6.96 5.43 -5.25
CA PHE A 47 5.90 5.55 -4.25
C PHE A 47 6.00 4.46 -3.18
N ALA A 48 6.13 3.20 -3.59
CA ALA A 48 6.23 2.09 -2.64
C ALA A 48 7.44 2.25 -1.70
N ASN A 49 8.61 2.63 -2.25
CA ASN A 49 9.81 2.86 -1.46
C ASN A 49 9.68 4.06 -0.52
N GLU A 50 9.09 5.17 -0.97
CA GLU A 50 8.90 6.35 -0.11
C GLU A 50 8.12 6.03 1.16
N LEU A 51 7.04 5.25 1.06
CA LEU A 51 6.27 4.88 2.24
C LEU A 51 7.07 4.00 3.22
N LEU A 52 7.87 3.07 2.70
CA LEU A 52 8.65 2.16 3.53
C LEU A 52 9.86 2.86 4.18
N ASP A 53 10.49 3.80 3.47
CA ASP A 53 11.61 4.59 3.97
C ASP A 53 11.16 5.69 4.94
N HIS A 54 9.93 6.21 4.74
CA HIS A 54 9.35 7.32 5.50
C HIS A 54 7.90 7.02 5.95
N PRO A 55 7.70 6.06 6.88
CA PRO A 55 6.37 5.64 7.34
C PRO A 55 5.56 6.77 7.99
N GLU A 56 6.23 7.79 8.54
CA GLU A 56 5.58 8.99 9.09
C GLU A 56 4.81 9.80 8.03
N ARG A 57 5.10 9.59 6.75
CA ARG A 57 4.45 10.29 5.63
C ARG A 57 3.17 9.64 5.16
N LEU A 58 2.73 8.53 5.76
CA LEU A 58 1.55 7.74 5.32
C LEU A 58 0.36 8.60 4.88
N VAL A 59 -0.02 9.62 5.67
CA VAL A 59 -1.17 10.48 5.35
C VAL A 59 -0.95 11.24 4.03
N ASN A 60 0.20 11.88 3.87
CA ASN A 60 0.52 12.62 2.65
C ASN A 60 0.72 11.67 1.48
N TRP A 61 1.33 10.51 1.73
CA TRP A 61 1.55 9.49 0.72
C TRP A 61 0.24 8.96 0.13
N LEU A 62 -0.77 8.70 0.97
CA LEU A 62 -2.09 8.28 0.48
C LEU A 62 -2.70 9.34 -0.44
N SER A 63 -2.66 10.61 -0.05
CA SER A 63 -3.12 11.71 -0.89
C SER A 63 -2.36 11.78 -2.22
N ASP A 64 -1.03 11.75 -2.18
CA ASP A 64 -0.20 11.81 -3.38
C ASP A 64 -0.48 10.64 -4.35
N VAL A 65 -0.83 9.46 -3.84
CA VAL A 65 -1.17 8.28 -4.67
C VAL A 65 -2.56 8.42 -5.29
N ILE A 66 -3.57 8.84 -4.52
CA ILE A 66 -4.94 9.01 -5.04
C ILE A 66 -4.98 10.16 -6.06
N ASP A 67 -4.28 11.25 -5.79
CA ASP A 67 -4.25 12.42 -6.67
C ASP A 67 -3.42 12.17 -7.95
N SER A 68 -2.82 10.98 -8.08
CA SER A 68 -1.83 10.73 -9.13
C SER A 68 -2.41 10.53 -10.53
N ASP A 69 -3.69 10.23 -10.69
CA ASP A 69 -4.32 10.02 -12.01
C ASP A 69 -5.42 11.03 -12.34
N ASP A 70 -5.63 12.02 -11.47
CA ASP A 70 -6.67 13.06 -11.55
C ASP A 70 -8.12 12.50 -11.64
N ASP A 71 -8.37 11.23 -11.30
CA ASP A 71 -9.70 10.59 -11.35
C ASP A 71 -10.02 9.83 -10.05
N TYR A 72 -10.96 10.35 -9.26
CA TYR A 72 -11.32 9.76 -7.98
C TYR A 72 -12.46 8.74 -8.13
N SER A 73 -12.12 7.46 -8.08
CA SER A 73 -13.11 6.38 -8.09
C SER A 73 -13.74 6.14 -6.70
N ILE A 74 -14.90 5.47 -6.67
CA ILE A 74 -15.56 5.09 -5.41
C ILE A 74 -14.69 4.06 -4.67
N GLU A 75 -14.05 3.17 -5.41
CA GLU A 75 -13.18 2.11 -4.91
C GLU A 75 -11.98 2.68 -4.14
N GLU A 76 -11.35 3.74 -4.66
CA GLU A 76 -10.25 4.44 -3.98
C GLU A 76 -10.71 5.12 -2.71
N MET A 77 -11.86 5.83 -2.75
CA MET A 77 -12.42 6.46 -1.55
C MET A 77 -12.74 5.43 -0.47
N LEU A 78 -13.27 4.27 -0.84
CA LEU A 78 -13.54 3.18 0.11
C LEU A 78 -12.24 2.62 0.70
N ALA A 79 -11.22 2.36 -0.14
CA ALA A 79 -9.96 1.81 0.31
C ALA A 79 -9.21 2.75 1.28
N VAL A 80 -9.29 4.06 1.07
CA VAL A 80 -8.70 5.08 1.97
C VAL A 80 -9.41 5.12 3.31
N ASN A 81 -10.74 5.05 3.31
CA ASN A 81 -11.55 5.05 4.53
C ASN A 81 -11.30 3.81 5.41
N GLU A 82 -10.83 2.71 4.82
CA GLU A 82 -10.44 1.51 5.57
C GLU A 82 -9.11 1.68 6.34
N ILE A 83 -8.32 2.71 6.04
CA ILE A 83 -7.08 3.06 6.74
C ILE A 83 -7.43 4.07 7.86
N PRO A 84 -7.37 3.66 9.15
CA PRO A 84 -7.91 4.45 10.25
C PRO A 84 -7.00 5.62 10.63
N LEU A 85 -7.13 6.76 9.94
CA LEU A 85 -6.25 7.94 10.13
C LEU A 85 -6.93 9.15 10.79
N HIS A 86 -8.13 8.98 11.32
CA HIS A 86 -8.98 10.08 11.80
C HIS A 86 -8.55 10.71 13.14
N LYS A 87 -7.60 10.11 13.87
CA LYS A 87 -7.10 10.59 15.15
C LYS A 87 -5.58 10.71 15.14
N ALA A 88 -5.08 11.67 15.93
CA ALA A 88 -3.65 11.87 16.13
C ALA A 88 -2.97 10.57 16.58
N GLY A 89 -1.82 10.27 15.98
CA GLY A 89 -1.01 9.08 16.28
C GLY A 89 -1.48 7.77 15.62
N GLN A 90 -2.63 7.75 14.93
CA GLN A 90 -3.08 6.51 14.28
C GLN A 90 -2.27 6.13 13.04
N SER A 91 -1.69 7.10 12.32
CA SER A 91 -0.78 6.82 11.20
C SER A 91 0.44 6.02 11.66
N GLN A 92 1.05 6.44 12.76
CA GLN A 92 2.17 5.73 13.37
C GLN A 92 1.75 4.32 13.83
N GLN A 93 0.64 4.20 14.55
CA GLN A 93 0.12 2.89 14.98
C GLN A 93 -0.20 1.96 13.81
N PHE A 94 -0.70 2.50 12.70
CA PHE A 94 -0.96 1.73 11.49
C PHE A 94 0.35 1.20 10.91
N MET A 95 1.36 2.05 10.73
CA MET A 95 2.66 1.61 10.19
C MET A 95 3.39 0.63 11.12
N GLU A 96 3.33 0.83 12.44
CA GLU A 96 3.89 -0.11 13.42
C GLU A 96 3.25 -1.50 13.30
N LYS A 97 1.91 -1.56 13.19
CA LYS A 97 1.19 -2.82 12.98
C LYS A 97 1.49 -3.44 11.63
N LEU A 98 1.57 -2.64 10.57
CA LEU A 98 1.87 -3.10 9.23
C LEU A 98 3.25 -3.77 9.16
N LEU A 99 4.27 -3.14 9.75
CA LEU A 99 5.62 -3.68 9.80
C LEU A 99 5.70 -4.92 10.69
N ALA A 100 5.01 -4.93 11.83
CA ALA A 100 4.92 -6.12 12.67
C ALA A 100 4.22 -7.30 11.96
N GLU A 101 3.16 -7.02 11.19
CA GLU A 101 2.49 -8.03 10.36
C GLU A 101 3.45 -8.55 9.29
N LEU A 102 4.18 -7.66 8.60
CA LEU A 102 5.18 -8.01 7.59
C LEU A 102 6.27 -8.93 8.15
N ASP A 103 6.82 -8.61 9.33
CA ASP A 103 7.85 -9.42 10.01
C ASP A 103 7.31 -10.78 10.47
N SER A 104 6.00 -10.90 10.69
CA SER A 104 5.33 -12.12 11.11
C SER A 104 4.91 -13.04 9.96
N LEU A 105 5.00 -12.57 8.71
CA LEU A 105 4.61 -13.37 7.55
C LEU A 105 5.51 -14.59 7.42
N ASP A 106 4.87 -15.76 7.33
CA ASP A 106 5.57 -16.96 6.89
C ASP A 106 5.86 -16.84 5.39
N THR A 107 7.07 -16.40 5.10
CA THR A 107 7.59 -16.22 3.73
C THR A 107 8.41 -17.43 3.27
N GLN A 108 8.36 -18.56 4.00
CA GLN A 108 9.08 -19.78 3.59
C GLN A 108 8.59 -20.25 2.22
N GLY A 109 9.45 -20.13 1.21
CA GLY A 109 9.17 -20.54 -0.17
C GLY A 109 8.88 -19.40 -1.16
N LEU A 110 8.99 -18.13 -0.75
CA LEU A 110 9.01 -16.95 -1.63
C LEU A 110 10.38 -16.69 -2.28
#